data_AF-A0A1I7J7D1-F1
#
_entry.id   AF-A0A1I7J7D1-F1
#
_cell.length_a   1.000
_cell.length_b   1.000
_cell.length_c   1.000
_cell.angle_alpha   90.00
_cell.angle_beta   90.00
_cell.angle_gamma   90.00
#
_symmetry.space_group_name_H-M   'P 1'
#
loop_
_entity.id
_entity.type
_entity.pdbx_description
1 polymer ?
#
loop_
_entity_poly.entity_id
_entity_poly.type
_entity_poly.pdbx_seq_one_letter_code
_entity_poly.pdbx_strand_id
1 'polypeptide(L)'
;MSDQTTDWLGEPGDGARPDPIRAARGHSKPALPRRFYTEAGFSEEGEGFRLTLDGRPANTPARNPLRLPSRALAERVAAEWAAQDTAIDPAQMPLTRLANTAIDGVTPRLAAVAADLCAYAGTDLVAYRAGDPERLVAAQAAAWDPILAWARDEFGARVILSEGVMHVEQPADTIQALSTAVNAVTDPFRLAGLHTLTTLTGSLLIALAVLRGRLAPAEAWDAAHVDETYQAAVWGRDAEAEARLAARRIEFEAAAAFVGVEG
;
A
#
# COMPACT_ATOMS: atom_id res chain seq x y z
N MET A 1 -12.66 -37.69 11.35
CA MET A 1 -13.61 -36.59 11.15
C MET A 1 -13.60 -35.75 12.41
N SER A 2 -12.79 -34.71 12.41
CA SER A 2 -12.82 -33.63 13.40
C SER A 2 -12.08 -32.45 12.78
N ASP A 3 -12.85 -31.38 12.63
CA ASP A 3 -12.51 -30.01 12.29
C ASP A 3 -11.43 -29.44 13.22
N GLN A 4 -10.42 -28.76 12.66
CA GLN A 4 -9.52 -27.85 13.40
C GLN A 4 -9.09 -26.69 12.49
N THR A 5 -9.90 -25.64 12.54
CA THR A 5 -9.62 -24.30 12.00
C THR A 5 -9.11 -23.39 13.13
N THR A 6 -8.13 -23.87 13.90
CA THR A 6 -7.67 -23.18 15.12
C THR A 6 -6.16 -23.24 15.24
N ASP A 7 -5.43 -22.31 14.60
CA ASP A 7 -4.11 -21.90 15.11
C ASP A 7 -3.67 -20.53 14.53
N TRP A 8 -4.22 -19.46 15.09
CA TRP A 8 -3.65 -18.10 15.00
C TRP A 8 -3.66 -17.36 16.35
N LEU A 9 -4.26 -17.98 17.36
CA LEU A 9 -4.31 -17.50 18.74
C LEU A 9 -3.97 -18.71 19.61
N GLY A 10 -2.72 -18.79 20.05
CA GLY A 10 -2.19 -19.93 20.80
C GLY A 10 -2.99 -20.23 22.06
N GLU A 11 -3.01 -21.51 22.46
CA GLU A 11 -3.74 -21.97 23.63
C GLU A 11 -3.23 -21.36 24.95
N PRO A 12 -4.12 -21.12 25.93
CA PRO A 12 -3.76 -20.51 27.21
C PRO A 12 -2.97 -21.50 28.08
N GLY A 13 -1.66 -21.30 28.15
CA GLY A 13 -0.77 -22.01 29.09
C GLY A 13 -0.95 -21.53 30.54
N ASP A 14 -1.03 -22.50 31.44
CA ASP A 14 -1.19 -22.35 32.89
C ASP A 14 -0.26 -21.30 33.57
N GLY A 15 -0.88 -20.34 34.25
CA GLY A 15 -0.75 -20.19 35.70
C GLY A 15 0.55 -19.69 36.35
N ALA A 16 1.59 -19.25 35.63
CA ALA A 16 2.76 -18.62 36.25
C ALA A 16 2.69 -17.09 36.14
N ARG A 17 2.59 -16.38 37.29
CA ARG A 17 2.63 -14.90 37.35
C ARG A 17 3.88 -14.39 36.58
N PRO A 18 3.72 -13.55 35.55
CA PRO A 18 4.84 -13.01 34.81
C PRO A 18 5.72 -12.15 35.73
N ASP A 19 7.01 -12.48 35.81
CA ASP A 19 8.02 -11.68 36.51
C ASP A 19 8.12 -10.29 35.85
N PRO A 20 7.71 -9.21 36.52
CA PRO A 20 7.66 -7.87 35.92
C PRO A 20 9.05 -7.33 35.56
N ILE A 21 10.12 -7.93 36.08
CA ILE A 21 11.51 -7.53 35.79
C ILE A 21 12.02 -8.18 34.49
N ARG A 22 11.46 -9.33 34.08
CA ARG A 22 11.77 -9.96 32.77
C ARG A 22 11.02 -9.33 31.60
N ALA A 23 9.79 -8.85 31.81
CA ALA A 23 9.00 -8.17 30.77
C ALA A 23 9.57 -6.79 30.36
N ALA A 24 10.47 -6.21 31.17
CA ALA A 24 11.06 -4.89 30.95
C ALA A 24 12.39 -4.90 30.16
N ARG A 25 12.89 -6.07 29.72
CA ARG A 25 14.12 -6.19 28.91
C ARG A 25 13.82 -6.86 27.57
N GLY A 26 13.31 -6.09 26.60
CA GLY A 26 13.06 -6.66 25.27
C GLY A 26 12.44 -5.75 24.21
N HIS A 27 12.67 -4.43 24.25
CA HIS A 27 12.33 -3.54 23.12
C HIS A 27 13.59 -2.91 22.51
N SER A 28 14.73 -3.61 22.54
CA SER A 28 15.88 -3.21 21.72
C SER A 28 15.54 -3.48 20.26
N LYS A 29 15.56 -2.45 19.40
CA LYS A 29 15.42 -2.62 17.95
C LYS A 29 16.37 -3.74 17.50
N PRO A 30 15.90 -4.75 16.75
CA PRO A 30 16.76 -5.82 16.26
C PRO A 30 17.94 -5.23 15.49
N ALA A 31 19.14 -5.73 15.75
CA ALA A 31 20.35 -5.23 15.10
C ALA A 31 20.23 -5.41 13.59
N LEU A 32 20.38 -4.32 12.84
CA LEU A 32 20.31 -4.34 11.39
C LEU A 32 21.48 -5.15 10.82
N PRO A 33 21.24 -6.00 9.80
CA PRO A 33 22.31 -6.76 9.17
C PRO A 33 23.29 -5.81 8.47
N ARG A 34 24.59 -6.09 8.59
CA ARG A 34 25.62 -5.30 7.90
C ARG A 34 25.50 -5.48 6.39
N ARG A 35 25.81 -4.42 5.64
CA ARG A 35 25.97 -4.50 4.19
C ARG A 35 27.10 -5.49 3.88
N PHE A 36 26.80 -6.50 3.07
CA PHE A 36 27.71 -7.61 2.75
C PHE A 36 28.12 -7.65 1.27
N TYR A 37 27.68 -6.66 0.48
CA TYR A 37 27.90 -6.57 -0.96
C TYR A 37 28.47 -5.20 -1.35
N THR A 38 29.19 -5.16 -2.47
CA THR A 38 29.76 -3.92 -3.04
C THR A 38 28.84 -3.31 -4.08
N GLU A 39 28.34 -4.12 -5.01
CA GLU A 39 27.51 -3.68 -6.13
C GLU A 39 26.11 -4.33 -6.06
N ALA A 40 25.09 -3.52 -6.31
CA ALA A 40 23.72 -3.99 -6.50
C ALA A 40 23.30 -3.70 -7.95
N GLY A 41 22.74 -4.71 -8.60
CA GLY A 41 22.31 -4.65 -10.00
C GLY A 41 21.19 -5.64 -10.25
N PHE A 42 20.91 -5.90 -11.52
CA PHE A 42 19.97 -6.94 -11.92
C PHE A 42 20.44 -7.63 -13.20
N SER A 43 19.99 -8.86 -13.39
CA SER A 43 20.19 -9.61 -14.63
C SER A 43 18.83 -9.93 -15.26
N GLU A 44 18.75 -9.84 -16.58
CA GLU A 44 17.61 -10.37 -17.34
C GLU A 44 17.58 -11.89 -17.18
N GLU A 45 16.45 -12.41 -16.69
CA GLU A 45 16.24 -13.83 -16.46
C GLU A 45 14.81 -14.16 -16.90
N GLY A 46 14.64 -15.01 -17.92
CA GLY A 46 13.31 -15.37 -18.44
C GLY A 46 12.45 -14.15 -18.80
N GLU A 47 11.23 -14.08 -18.28
CA GLU A 47 10.27 -12.98 -18.49
C GLU A 47 10.41 -11.85 -17.43
N GLY A 48 11.58 -11.69 -16.80
CA GLY A 48 11.75 -10.62 -15.81
C GLY A 48 13.20 -10.32 -15.46
N PHE A 49 13.37 -9.56 -14.38
CA PHE A 49 14.66 -9.00 -13.98
C PHE A 49 15.00 -9.46 -12.57
N ARG A 50 16.04 -10.27 -12.43
CA ARG A 50 16.47 -10.83 -11.15
C ARG A 50 17.41 -9.86 -10.46
N LEU A 51 17.14 -9.49 -9.21
CA LEU A 51 18.08 -8.71 -8.41
C LEU A 51 19.38 -9.50 -8.18
N THR A 52 20.52 -8.85 -8.34
CA THR A 52 21.84 -9.42 -8.08
C THR A 52 22.66 -8.54 -7.15
N LEU A 53 23.39 -9.15 -6.21
CA LEU A 53 24.33 -8.50 -5.30
C LEU A 53 25.73 -9.10 -5.54
N ASP A 54 26.70 -8.28 -5.95
CA ASP A 54 28.01 -8.73 -6.45
C ASP A 54 27.89 -9.85 -7.51
N GLY A 55 26.92 -9.71 -8.44
CA GLY A 55 26.61 -10.69 -9.48
C GLY A 55 25.90 -11.96 -8.99
N ARG A 56 25.62 -12.10 -7.69
CA ARG A 56 24.90 -13.26 -7.13
C ARG A 56 23.40 -12.99 -7.06
N PRO A 57 22.54 -13.92 -7.50
CA PRO A 57 21.08 -13.72 -7.47
C PRO A 57 20.56 -13.62 -6.03
N ALA A 58 19.72 -12.63 -5.78
CA ALA A 58 19.05 -12.42 -4.50
C ALA A 58 17.70 -13.15 -4.44
N ASN A 59 17.27 -13.46 -3.23
CA ASN A 59 16.00 -14.11 -2.94
C ASN A 59 15.18 -13.29 -1.95
N THR A 60 13.87 -13.52 -1.97
CA THR A 60 12.95 -13.05 -0.94
C THR A 60 13.20 -13.78 0.39
N PRO A 61 12.65 -13.29 1.52
CA PRO A 61 12.71 -13.99 2.80
C PRO A 61 12.17 -15.43 2.75
N ALA A 62 11.16 -15.72 1.93
CA ALA A 62 10.66 -17.09 1.71
C ALA A 62 11.51 -17.92 0.73
N ARG A 63 12.70 -17.41 0.35
CA ARG A 63 13.67 -18.03 -0.57
C ARG A 63 13.19 -18.13 -2.02
N ASN A 64 12.18 -17.36 -2.41
CA ASN A 64 11.78 -17.26 -3.81
C ASN A 64 12.73 -16.33 -4.57
N PRO A 65 12.89 -16.49 -5.90
CA PRO A 65 13.60 -15.53 -6.73
C PRO A 65 13.04 -14.11 -6.58
N LEU A 66 13.87 -13.14 -6.17
CA LEU A 66 13.47 -11.73 -6.19
C LEU A 66 13.53 -11.20 -7.62
N ARG A 67 12.50 -11.53 -8.40
CA ARG A 67 12.35 -11.20 -9.83
C ARG A 67 11.30 -10.12 -9.98
N LEU A 68 11.67 -9.04 -10.66
CA LEU A 68 10.82 -7.89 -10.93
C LEU A 68 10.24 -8.02 -12.35
N PRO A 69 8.98 -7.61 -12.59
CA PRO A 69 8.32 -7.73 -13.88
C PRO A 69 8.84 -6.76 -14.94
N SER A 70 9.47 -5.64 -14.56
CA SER A 70 9.95 -4.65 -15.51
C SER A 70 11.34 -4.12 -15.18
N ARG A 71 12.03 -3.68 -16.23
CA ARG A 71 13.36 -3.08 -16.13
C ARG A 71 13.36 -1.85 -15.23
N ALA A 72 12.38 -0.97 -15.41
CA ALA A 72 12.25 0.26 -14.62
C ALA A 72 12.11 -0.03 -13.13
N LEU A 73 11.35 -1.06 -12.75
CA LEU A 73 11.22 -1.45 -11.36
C LEU A 73 12.52 -2.10 -10.82
N ALA A 74 13.18 -2.93 -11.62
CA ALA A 74 14.45 -3.54 -11.27
C ALA A 74 15.56 -2.51 -11.05
N GLU A 75 15.64 -1.47 -11.90
CA GLU A 75 16.58 -0.36 -11.75
C GLU A 75 16.37 0.38 -10.43
N ARG A 76 15.10 0.66 -10.07
CA ARG A 76 14.77 1.34 -8.81
C ARG A 76 15.07 0.48 -7.58
N VAL A 77 14.76 -0.82 -7.64
CA VAL A 77 15.09 -1.75 -6.53
C VAL A 77 16.61 -1.89 -6.40
N ALA A 78 17.35 -2.03 -7.49
CA ALA A 78 18.81 -2.07 -7.43
C ALA A 78 19.40 -0.78 -6.85
N ALA A 79 18.86 0.39 -7.22
CA ALA A 79 19.27 1.67 -6.65
C ALA A 79 18.98 1.76 -5.13
N GLU A 80 17.85 1.22 -4.68
CA GLU A 80 17.49 1.15 -3.25
C GLU A 80 18.47 0.29 -2.44
N TRP A 81 18.93 -0.84 -3.00
CA TRP A 81 20.01 -1.64 -2.41
C TRP A 81 21.36 -0.90 -2.46
N ALA A 82 21.69 -0.26 -3.58
CA ALA A 82 22.94 0.49 -3.71
C ALA A 82 23.06 1.64 -2.69
N ALA A 83 21.93 2.25 -2.31
CA ALA A 83 21.84 3.35 -1.35
C ALA A 83 22.05 2.95 0.12
N GLN A 84 22.04 1.65 0.45
CA GLN A 84 22.28 1.19 1.83
C GLN A 84 23.74 1.44 2.22
N ASP A 85 24.02 2.05 3.36
CA ASP A 85 25.41 2.35 3.75
C ASP A 85 26.05 1.17 4.50
N THR A 86 26.32 1.31 5.80
CA THR A 86 26.99 0.28 6.61
C THR A 86 26.08 -0.88 7.01
N ALA A 87 24.77 -0.65 7.05
CA ALA A 87 23.76 -1.63 7.40
C ALA A 87 22.59 -1.56 6.41
N ILE A 88 21.93 -2.70 6.21
CA ILE A 88 20.73 -2.81 5.39
C ILE A 88 19.56 -2.47 6.30
N ASP A 89 18.89 -1.35 6.04
CA ASP A 89 17.72 -0.86 6.78
C ASP A 89 16.44 -1.06 5.97
N PRO A 90 15.60 -2.08 6.30
CA PRO A 90 14.33 -2.30 5.61
C PRO A 90 13.37 -1.10 5.64
N ALA A 91 13.49 -0.19 6.61
CA ALA A 91 12.67 1.02 6.66
C ALA A 91 12.98 1.99 5.51
N GLN A 92 14.19 1.92 4.96
CA GLN A 92 14.62 2.68 3.79
C GLN A 92 14.47 1.89 2.48
N MET A 93 13.82 0.72 2.53
CA MET A 93 13.69 -0.18 1.38
C MET A 93 12.23 -0.51 1.01
N PRO A 94 11.36 0.50 0.83
CA PRO A 94 9.94 0.27 0.54
C PRO A 94 9.69 -0.54 -0.74
N LEU A 95 10.48 -0.37 -1.80
CA LEU A 95 10.29 -1.11 -3.05
C LEU A 95 10.64 -2.59 -2.86
N THR A 96 11.76 -2.90 -2.21
CA THR A 96 12.15 -4.28 -1.89
C THR A 96 11.13 -4.95 -0.98
N ARG A 97 10.65 -4.26 0.06
CA ARG A 97 9.59 -4.80 0.92
C ARG A 97 8.33 -5.11 0.12
N LEU A 98 7.90 -4.21 -0.77
CA LEU A 98 6.71 -4.40 -1.58
C LEU A 98 6.90 -5.54 -2.60
N ALA A 99 8.08 -5.68 -3.20
CA ALA A 99 8.42 -6.81 -4.08
C ALA A 99 8.35 -8.15 -3.33
N ASN A 100 8.91 -8.21 -2.11
CA ASN A 100 8.81 -9.41 -1.27
C ASN A 100 7.34 -9.72 -0.95
N THR A 101 6.54 -8.71 -0.61
CA THR A 101 5.10 -8.87 -0.36
C THR A 101 4.37 -9.37 -1.61
N ALA A 102 4.68 -8.85 -2.79
CA ALA A 102 4.06 -9.30 -4.04
C ALA A 102 4.38 -10.79 -4.33
N ILE A 103 5.63 -11.20 -4.19
CA ILE A 103 6.10 -12.56 -4.49
C ILE A 103 5.65 -13.55 -3.42
N ASP A 104 5.96 -13.30 -2.15
CA ASP A 104 5.74 -14.26 -1.06
C ASP A 104 4.32 -14.16 -0.48
N GLY A 105 3.73 -12.96 -0.53
CA GLY A 105 2.46 -12.65 0.13
C GLY A 105 1.26 -12.69 -0.82
N VAL A 106 1.31 -11.95 -1.93
CA VAL A 106 0.16 -11.72 -2.82
C VAL A 106 0.01 -12.85 -3.84
N THR A 107 1.10 -13.27 -4.48
CA THR A 107 1.08 -14.34 -5.51
C THR A 107 0.31 -15.59 -5.06
N PRO A 108 0.55 -16.19 -3.87
CA PRO A 108 -0.18 -17.37 -3.43
C PRO A 108 -1.64 -17.08 -2.99
N ARG A 109 -2.03 -15.81 -2.86
CA ARG A 109 -3.31 -15.38 -2.25
C ARG A 109 -4.03 -14.32 -3.10
N LEU A 110 -3.82 -14.33 -4.42
CA LEU A 110 -4.29 -13.27 -5.32
C LEU A 110 -5.79 -12.97 -5.14
N ALA A 111 -6.63 -14.01 -5.14
CA ALA A 111 -8.08 -13.86 -4.98
C ALA A 111 -8.49 -13.28 -3.61
N ALA A 112 -7.77 -13.63 -2.54
CA ALA A 112 -8.06 -13.11 -1.21
C ALA A 112 -7.68 -11.63 -1.08
N VAL A 113 -6.54 -11.23 -1.68
CA VAL A 113 -6.10 -9.82 -1.70
C VAL A 113 -7.05 -8.97 -2.56
N ALA A 114 -7.50 -9.50 -3.70
CA ALA A 114 -8.52 -8.84 -4.52
C ALA A 114 -9.84 -8.68 -3.76
N ALA A 115 -10.29 -9.71 -3.02
CA ALA A 115 -11.50 -9.65 -2.22
C ALA A 115 -11.41 -8.61 -1.09
N ASP A 116 -10.25 -8.49 -0.43
CA ASP A 116 -9.99 -7.46 0.60
C ASP A 116 -10.08 -6.05 0.01
N LEU A 117 -9.51 -5.84 -1.19
CA LEU A 117 -9.66 -4.58 -1.92
C LEU A 117 -11.12 -4.27 -2.28
N CYS A 118 -11.90 -5.26 -2.71
CA CYS A 118 -13.31 -5.07 -3.03
C CYS A 118 -14.13 -4.58 -1.82
N ALA A 119 -13.73 -4.90 -0.58
CA ALA A 119 -14.41 -4.42 0.62
C ALA A 119 -14.36 -2.88 0.75
N TYR A 120 -13.30 -2.24 0.25
CA TYR A 120 -13.19 -0.77 0.25
C TYR A 120 -14.22 -0.08 -0.65
N ALA A 121 -14.80 -0.78 -1.63
CA ALA A 121 -15.86 -0.20 -2.47
C ALA A 121 -17.09 0.23 -1.66
N GLY A 122 -17.32 -0.36 -0.48
CA GLY A 122 -18.41 0.01 0.43
C GLY A 122 -18.06 1.12 1.43
N THR A 123 -16.78 1.43 1.62
CA THR A 123 -16.30 2.33 2.69
C THR A 123 -15.18 3.26 2.21
N ASP A 124 -15.22 3.65 0.93
CA ASP A 124 -14.19 4.51 0.32
C ASP A 124 -14.18 5.91 0.96
N LEU A 125 -12.99 6.43 1.26
CA LEU A 125 -12.78 7.77 1.81
C LEU A 125 -13.60 8.84 1.09
N VAL A 126 -13.61 8.84 -0.24
CA VAL A 126 -14.23 9.92 -1.04
C VAL A 126 -15.75 9.98 -0.94
N ALA A 127 -16.37 8.93 -0.36
CA ALA A 127 -17.80 8.88 -0.07
C ALA A 127 -18.17 9.68 1.20
N TYR A 128 -17.24 9.93 2.11
CA TYR A 128 -17.49 10.59 3.39
C TYR A 128 -17.03 12.05 3.34
N ARG A 129 -17.99 12.98 3.38
CA ARG A 129 -17.75 14.42 3.24
C ARG A 129 -17.93 15.14 4.58
N ALA A 130 -17.14 16.18 4.77
CA ALA A 130 -17.39 17.15 5.82
C ALA A 130 -18.67 17.94 5.52
N GLY A 131 -19.44 18.25 6.55
CA GLY A 131 -20.59 19.19 6.48
C GLY A 131 -20.17 20.65 6.69
N ASP A 132 -19.08 20.85 7.42
CA ASP A 132 -18.51 22.15 7.77
C ASP A 132 -17.02 22.01 8.12
N PRO A 133 -16.24 23.12 8.10
CA PRO A 133 -16.59 24.45 7.58
C PRO A 133 -16.64 24.48 6.05
N GLU A 134 -17.36 25.45 5.45
CA GLU A 134 -17.58 25.59 3.99
C GLU A 134 -16.29 25.51 3.16
N ARG A 135 -15.17 26.03 3.69
CA ARG A 135 -13.86 25.95 3.02
C ARG A 135 -13.32 24.53 2.90
N LEU A 136 -13.55 23.68 3.90
CA LEU A 136 -13.17 22.28 3.85
C LEU A 136 -14.07 21.51 2.87
N VAL A 137 -15.37 21.77 2.91
CA VAL A 137 -16.33 21.19 1.96
C VAL A 137 -15.93 21.51 0.51
N ALA A 138 -15.59 22.78 0.23
CA ALA A 138 -15.14 23.20 -1.08
C ALA A 138 -13.81 22.55 -1.50
N ALA A 139 -12.86 22.38 -0.56
CA ALA A 139 -11.58 21.71 -0.83
C ALA A 139 -11.78 20.23 -1.15
N GLN A 140 -12.59 19.50 -0.36
CA GLN A 140 -12.93 18.11 -0.62
C GLN A 140 -13.66 17.94 -1.95
N ALA A 141 -14.64 18.81 -2.26
CA ALA A 141 -15.33 18.79 -3.55
C ALA A 141 -14.37 18.97 -4.73
N ALA A 142 -13.47 19.95 -4.65
CA ALA A 142 -12.48 20.20 -5.70
C ALA A 142 -11.54 19.00 -5.91
N ALA A 143 -11.16 18.30 -4.83
CA ALA A 143 -10.27 17.13 -4.90
C ALA A 143 -10.98 15.86 -5.39
N TRP A 144 -12.20 15.59 -4.90
CA TRP A 144 -12.83 14.28 -5.01
C TRP A 144 -13.95 14.18 -6.05
N ASP A 145 -14.65 15.28 -6.36
CA ASP A 145 -15.72 15.25 -7.36
C ASP A 145 -15.23 14.86 -8.77
N PRO A 146 -14.03 15.31 -9.24
CA PRO A 146 -13.48 14.84 -10.51
C PRO A 146 -13.18 13.34 -10.52
N ILE A 147 -12.84 12.74 -9.37
CA ILE A 147 -12.56 11.31 -9.22
C ILE A 147 -13.87 10.51 -9.29
N LEU A 148 -14.90 10.98 -8.59
CA LEU A 148 -16.24 10.39 -8.63
C LEU A 148 -16.87 10.46 -10.01
N ALA A 149 -16.73 11.59 -10.69
CA ALA A 149 -17.20 11.77 -12.06
C ALA A 149 -16.49 10.77 -13.01
N TRP A 150 -15.17 10.66 -12.89
CA TRP A 150 -14.40 9.68 -13.65
C TRP A 150 -14.82 8.24 -13.34
N ALA A 151 -15.01 7.86 -12.08
CA ALA A 151 -15.41 6.51 -11.70
C ALA A 151 -16.79 6.13 -12.26
N ARG A 152 -17.72 7.09 -12.29
CA ARG A 152 -19.03 6.92 -12.95
C ARG A 152 -18.87 6.70 -14.44
N ASP A 153 -18.03 7.48 -15.11
CA ASP A 153 -17.92 7.46 -16.56
C ASP A 153 -17.11 6.23 -17.05
N GLU A 154 -16.06 5.83 -16.33
CA GLU A 154 -15.19 4.69 -16.66
C GLU A 154 -15.79 3.34 -16.25
N PHE A 155 -16.36 3.25 -15.04
CA PHE A 155 -16.83 1.98 -14.48
C PHE A 155 -18.36 1.86 -14.39
N GLY A 156 -19.10 2.96 -14.58
CA GLY A 156 -20.52 3.00 -14.22
C GLY A 156 -20.76 3.10 -12.70
N ALA A 157 -19.71 3.28 -11.90
CA ALA A 157 -19.78 3.30 -10.44
C ALA A 157 -20.39 4.62 -9.93
N ARG A 158 -21.59 4.55 -9.35
CA ARG A 158 -22.28 5.71 -8.75
C ARG A 158 -22.21 5.61 -7.23
N VAL A 159 -21.25 6.33 -6.65
CA VAL A 159 -21.04 6.37 -5.20
C VAL A 159 -22.06 7.31 -4.56
N ILE A 160 -22.72 6.83 -3.50
CA ILE A 160 -23.56 7.67 -2.65
C ILE A 160 -22.66 8.37 -1.64
N LEU A 161 -22.83 9.69 -1.54
CA LEU A 161 -22.09 10.51 -0.57
C LEU A 161 -22.83 10.54 0.76
N SER A 162 -22.06 10.52 1.85
CA SER A 162 -22.52 10.72 3.21
C SER A 162 -21.88 11.97 3.80
N GLU A 163 -22.61 12.66 4.66
CA GLU A 163 -22.10 13.78 5.43
C GLU A 163 -21.78 13.31 6.86
N GLY A 164 -20.57 13.65 7.33
CA GLY A 164 -20.10 13.26 8.65
C GLY A 164 -19.77 11.77 8.77
N VAL A 165 -20.02 11.19 9.95
CA VAL A 165 -19.57 9.82 10.32
C VAL A 165 -20.62 8.74 10.07
N MET A 166 -21.75 9.08 9.45
CA MET A 166 -22.82 8.10 9.23
C MET A 166 -22.46 7.19 8.04
N HIS A 167 -22.40 5.88 8.29
CA HIS A 167 -22.20 4.91 7.21
C HIS A 167 -23.38 4.95 6.23
N VAL A 168 -23.06 4.92 4.94
CA VAL A 168 -24.03 4.80 3.85
C VAL A 168 -23.74 3.53 3.07
N GLU A 169 -24.77 2.70 2.91
CA GLU A 169 -24.69 1.49 2.11
C GLU A 169 -24.58 1.87 0.62
N GLN A 170 -23.50 1.42 -0.03
CA GLN A 170 -23.28 1.69 -1.45
C GLN A 170 -24.16 0.78 -2.32
N PRO A 171 -24.64 1.24 -3.48
CA PRO A 171 -25.43 0.41 -4.39
C PRO A 171 -24.69 -0.86 -4.78
N ALA A 172 -25.39 -1.99 -4.82
CA ALA A 172 -24.80 -3.28 -5.22
C ALA A 172 -24.12 -3.21 -6.61
N ASP A 173 -24.72 -2.49 -7.56
CA ASP A 173 -24.16 -2.28 -8.89
C ASP A 173 -22.83 -1.49 -8.85
N THR A 174 -22.69 -0.53 -7.94
CA THR A 174 -21.45 0.23 -7.73
C THR A 174 -20.36 -0.66 -7.13
N ILE A 175 -20.68 -1.44 -6.10
CA ILE A 175 -19.75 -2.41 -5.50
C ILE A 175 -19.31 -3.42 -6.56
N GLN A 176 -20.25 -3.93 -7.36
CA GLN A 176 -19.96 -4.91 -8.41
C GLN A 176 -19.07 -4.32 -9.50
N ALA A 177 -19.34 -3.10 -9.96
CA ALA A 177 -18.52 -2.42 -10.98
C ALA A 177 -17.06 -2.24 -10.52
N LEU A 178 -16.87 -1.75 -9.29
CA LEU A 178 -15.52 -1.57 -8.72
C LEU A 178 -14.84 -2.91 -8.46
N SER A 179 -15.59 -3.92 -7.99
CA SER A 179 -15.07 -5.28 -7.82
C SER A 179 -14.62 -5.89 -9.14
N THR A 180 -15.34 -5.67 -10.24
CA THR A 180 -14.91 -6.09 -11.57
C THR A 180 -13.61 -5.41 -11.98
N ALA A 181 -13.44 -4.11 -11.71
CA ALA A 181 -12.20 -3.39 -12.00
C ALA A 181 -11.00 -3.93 -11.20
N VAL A 182 -11.19 -4.28 -9.92
CA VAL A 182 -10.16 -4.89 -9.07
C VAL A 182 -9.80 -6.29 -9.57
N ASN A 183 -10.80 -7.13 -9.85
CA ASN A 183 -10.57 -8.51 -10.30
C ASN A 183 -9.91 -8.61 -11.69
N ALA A 184 -9.94 -7.53 -12.48
CA ALA A 184 -9.19 -7.45 -13.73
C ALA A 184 -7.68 -7.29 -13.52
N VAL A 185 -7.22 -6.97 -12.30
CA VAL A 185 -5.80 -6.87 -11.95
C VAL A 185 -5.27 -8.24 -11.56
N THR A 186 -4.76 -8.96 -12.56
CA THR A 186 -4.24 -10.33 -12.38
C THR A 186 -2.75 -10.41 -12.06
N ASP A 187 -2.01 -9.32 -12.27
CA ASP A 187 -0.59 -9.25 -11.94
C ASP A 187 -0.38 -9.03 -10.42
N PRO A 188 0.39 -9.89 -9.72
CA PRO A 188 0.61 -9.77 -8.29
C PRO A 188 1.33 -8.48 -7.85
N PHE A 189 2.21 -7.92 -8.68
CA PHE A 189 2.94 -6.69 -8.35
C PHE A 189 1.99 -5.49 -8.40
N ARG A 190 1.19 -5.38 -9.46
CA ARG A 190 0.17 -4.35 -9.59
C ARG A 190 -0.88 -4.46 -8.48
N LEU A 191 -1.30 -5.67 -8.14
CA LEU A 191 -2.27 -5.89 -7.05
C LEU A 191 -1.69 -5.51 -5.68
N ALA A 192 -0.42 -5.84 -5.40
CA ALA A 192 0.26 -5.42 -4.17
C ALA A 192 0.37 -3.89 -4.06
N GLY A 193 0.72 -3.22 -5.16
CA GLY A 193 0.75 -1.76 -5.23
C GLY A 193 -0.64 -1.16 -5.03
N LEU A 194 -1.66 -1.68 -5.72
CA LEU A 194 -3.05 -1.21 -5.59
C LEU A 194 -3.57 -1.35 -4.15
N HIS A 195 -3.30 -2.49 -3.50
CA HIS A 195 -3.63 -2.73 -2.09
C HIS A 195 -2.95 -1.72 -1.16
N THR A 196 -1.66 -1.48 -1.37
CA THR A 196 -0.90 -0.51 -0.55
C THR A 196 -1.41 0.92 -0.75
N LEU A 197 -1.68 1.34 -1.99
CA LEU A 197 -2.27 2.67 -2.25
C LEU A 197 -3.65 2.82 -1.57
N THR A 198 -4.49 1.79 -1.69
CA THR A 198 -5.85 1.81 -1.11
C THR A 198 -5.80 1.89 0.40
N THR A 199 -4.97 1.09 1.05
CA THR A 199 -4.86 1.07 2.52
C THR A 199 -4.20 2.33 3.10
N LEU A 200 -3.21 2.90 2.41
CA LEU A 200 -2.55 4.14 2.83
C LEU A 200 -3.48 5.36 2.75
N THR A 201 -4.37 5.38 1.76
CA THR A 201 -5.27 6.51 1.51
C THR A 201 -6.68 6.31 2.05
N GLY A 202 -7.07 5.07 2.36
CA GLY A 202 -8.47 4.72 2.62
C GLY A 202 -9.37 4.78 1.39
N SER A 203 -8.81 4.90 0.17
CA SER A 203 -9.59 5.07 -1.06
C SER A 203 -9.17 4.10 -2.16
N LEU A 204 -10.10 3.21 -2.53
CA LEU A 204 -9.97 2.35 -3.69
C LEU A 204 -10.06 3.18 -4.98
N LEU A 205 -10.92 4.19 -5.01
CA LEU A 205 -11.12 5.04 -6.19
C LEU A 205 -9.88 5.86 -6.53
N ILE A 206 -9.20 6.45 -5.54
CA ILE A 206 -7.93 7.14 -5.77
C ILE A 206 -6.87 6.15 -6.28
N ALA A 207 -6.79 4.96 -5.69
CA ALA A 207 -5.82 3.94 -6.09
C ALA A 207 -6.09 3.42 -7.52
N LEU A 208 -7.35 3.19 -7.90
CA LEU A 208 -7.76 2.82 -9.26
C LEU A 208 -7.49 3.93 -10.26
N ALA A 209 -7.64 5.20 -9.86
CA ALA A 209 -7.30 6.34 -10.72
C ALA A 209 -5.80 6.40 -11.03
N VAL A 210 -4.93 6.08 -10.06
CA VAL A 210 -3.48 5.91 -10.31
C VAL A 210 -3.22 4.72 -11.23
N LEU A 211 -3.85 3.56 -10.97
CA LEU A 211 -3.70 2.36 -11.80
C LEU A 211 -4.06 2.59 -13.27
N ARG A 212 -5.09 3.40 -13.52
CA ARG A 212 -5.59 3.72 -14.86
C ARG A 212 -4.88 4.93 -15.50
N GLY A 213 -3.89 5.51 -14.82
CA GLY A 213 -3.18 6.71 -15.30
C GLY A 213 -4.05 7.97 -15.33
N ARG A 214 -5.22 7.97 -14.67
CA ARG A 214 -6.11 9.13 -14.57
C ARG A 214 -5.53 10.19 -13.63
N LEU A 215 -4.84 9.78 -12.57
CA LEU A 215 -4.13 10.67 -11.66
C LEU A 215 -2.64 10.32 -11.64
N ALA A 216 -1.80 11.35 -11.70
CA ALA A 216 -0.40 11.18 -11.34
C ALA A 216 -0.29 10.86 -9.82
N PRO A 217 0.75 10.14 -9.38
CA PRO A 217 0.91 9.79 -7.97
C PRO A 217 0.89 11.00 -7.02
N ALA A 218 1.48 12.13 -7.44
CA ALA A 218 1.46 13.36 -6.64
C ALA A 218 0.03 13.92 -6.47
N GLU A 219 -0.78 13.92 -7.53
CA GLU A 219 -2.17 14.40 -7.48
C GLU A 219 -3.04 13.49 -6.61
N ALA A 220 -2.82 12.18 -6.70
CA ALA A 220 -3.51 11.19 -5.86
C ALA A 220 -3.13 11.33 -4.38
N TRP A 221 -1.86 11.60 -4.07
CA TRP A 221 -1.40 11.89 -2.72
C TRP A 221 -2.09 13.14 -2.14
N ASP A 222 -2.12 14.23 -2.92
CA ASP A 222 -2.73 15.49 -2.51
C ASP A 222 -4.25 15.33 -2.31
N ALA A 223 -4.92 14.58 -3.21
CA ALA A 223 -6.34 14.29 -3.08
C ALA A 223 -6.64 13.46 -1.81
N ALA A 224 -5.81 12.47 -1.49
CA ALA A 224 -6.02 11.63 -0.30
C ALA A 224 -5.81 12.37 1.03
N HIS A 225 -5.00 13.44 1.04
CA HIS A 225 -4.64 14.18 2.25
C HIS A 225 -5.19 15.62 2.25
N VAL A 226 -6.31 15.84 1.57
CA VAL A 226 -6.96 17.17 1.51
C VAL A 226 -7.35 17.68 2.89
N ASP A 227 -7.81 16.78 3.77
CA ASP A 227 -8.21 17.11 5.13
C ASP A 227 -6.99 17.51 5.98
N GLU A 228 -5.93 16.71 6.00
CA GLU A 228 -4.69 17.05 6.71
C GLU A 228 -4.07 18.34 6.21
N THR A 229 -4.09 18.56 4.88
CA THR A 229 -3.60 19.80 4.26
C THR A 229 -4.40 21.02 4.73
N TYR A 230 -5.73 20.90 4.78
CA TYR A 230 -6.59 21.95 5.30
C TYR A 230 -6.31 22.21 6.79
N GLN A 231 -6.25 21.17 7.62
CA GLN A 231 -6.02 21.29 9.05
C GLN A 231 -4.67 21.95 9.36
N ALA A 232 -3.61 21.57 8.63
CA ALA A 232 -2.28 22.17 8.76
C ALA A 232 -2.27 23.66 8.35
N ALA A 233 -3.07 24.04 7.36
CA ALA A 233 -3.20 25.44 6.94
C ALA A 233 -3.96 26.30 7.97
N VAL A 234 -4.92 25.71 8.69
CA VAL A 234 -5.75 26.43 9.68
C VAL A 234 -5.08 26.49 11.05
N TRP A 235 -4.48 25.39 11.52
CA TRP A 235 -3.95 25.27 12.89
C TRP A 235 -2.42 25.28 12.97
N GLY A 236 -1.74 25.37 11.83
CA GLY A 236 -0.30 25.28 11.75
C GLY A 236 0.19 23.84 11.63
N ARG A 237 1.47 23.69 11.28
CA ARG A 237 2.08 22.38 11.03
C ARG A 237 2.69 21.80 12.30
N ASP A 238 2.51 20.50 12.49
CA ASP A 238 3.14 19.73 13.55
C ASP A 238 4.27 18.87 12.98
N ALA A 239 5.48 19.01 13.54
CA ALA A 239 6.68 18.37 13.00
C ALA A 239 6.60 16.83 13.05
N GLU A 240 5.93 16.27 14.06
CA GLU A 240 5.73 14.82 14.17
C GLU A 240 4.71 14.32 13.13
N ALA A 241 3.62 15.06 12.92
CA ALA A 241 2.67 14.78 11.84
C ALA A 241 3.30 14.89 10.45
N GLU A 242 4.13 15.92 10.20
CA GLU A 242 4.86 16.08 8.94
C GLU A 242 5.83 14.92 8.69
N ALA A 243 6.58 14.48 9.71
CA ALA A 243 7.49 13.36 9.59
C ALA A 243 6.74 12.05 9.26
N ARG A 244 5.57 11.81 9.89
CA ARG A 244 4.73 10.64 9.60
C ARG A 244 4.16 10.69 8.18
N LEU A 245 3.70 11.86 7.72
CA LEU A 245 3.22 12.06 6.35
C LEU A 245 4.33 11.83 5.32
N ALA A 246 5.55 12.34 5.58
CA ALA A 246 6.69 12.13 4.71
C ALA A 246 7.05 10.64 4.58
N ALA A 247 7.04 9.88 5.69
CA ALA A 247 7.29 8.45 5.66
C ALA A 247 6.21 7.69 4.85
N ARG A 248 4.92 8.02 5.07
CA ARG A 248 3.81 7.47 4.29
C ARG A 248 3.89 7.82 2.80
N ARG A 249 4.38 9.02 2.46
CA ARG A 249 4.57 9.44 1.08
C ARG A 249 5.60 8.58 0.35
N ILE A 250 6.69 8.25 1.02
CA ILE A 250 7.70 7.32 0.48
C ILE A 250 7.07 5.95 0.18
N GLU A 251 6.25 5.43 1.11
CA GLU A 251 5.53 4.16 0.89
C GLU A 251 4.53 4.26 -0.27
N PHE A 252 3.81 5.38 -0.38
CA PHE A 252 2.86 5.65 -1.45
C PHE A 252 3.54 5.72 -2.83
N GLU A 253 4.66 6.44 -2.94
CA GLU A 253 5.42 6.56 -4.19
C GLU A 253 6.06 5.23 -4.61
N ALA A 254 6.46 4.40 -3.64
CA ALA A 254 6.89 3.04 -3.90
C ALA A 254 5.73 2.17 -4.40
N ALA A 255 4.56 2.24 -3.79
CA ALA A 255 3.38 1.52 -4.23
C ALA A 255 2.95 1.94 -5.65
N ALA A 256 2.88 3.24 -5.93
CA ALA A 256 2.54 3.78 -7.24
C ALA A 256 3.46 3.27 -8.36
N ALA A 257 4.75 3.05 -8.05
CA ALA A 257 5.71 2.47 -8.98
C ALA A 257 5.32 1.08 -9.48
N PHE A 258 4.70 0.27 -8.61
CA PHE A 258 4.28 -1.09 -8.92
C PHE A 258 3.00 -1.11 -9.75
N VAL A 259 2.10 -0.15 -9.50
CA VAL A 259 0.82 -0.07 -10.20
C VAL A 259 0.99 0.36 -11.67
N GLY A 260 1.96 1.24 -11.93
CA GLY A 260 2.31 1.74 -13.26
C GLY A 260 3.21 0.83 -14.10
N VAL A 261 3.51 -0.39 -13.63
CA VAL A 261 4.25 -1.35 -14.46
C VAL A 261 3.33 -1.90 -15.56
N GLU A 262 3.67 -1.61 -16.81
CA GLU A 262 3.19 -2.37 -17.96
C GLU A 262 4.01 -3.68 -18.01
N GLY A 263 3.30 -4.81 -18.04
CA GLY A 263 3.88 -6.14 -18.23
C GLY A 263 4.19 -6.41 -19.69
#